data_AF-A0A6D2IV41-F1
#
_entry.id   AF-A0A6D2IV41-F1
#
_cell.length_a   1.000
_cell.length_b   1.000
_cell.length_c   1.000
_cell.angle_alpha   90.00
_cell.angle_beta   90.00
_cell.angle_gamma   90.00
#
_symmetry.space_group_name_H-M   'P 1'
#
loop_
_entity.id
_entity.type
_entity.pdbx_description
1 polymer ?
#
loop_
_entity_poly.entity_id
_entity_poly.type
_entity_poly.pdbx_seq_one_letter_code
_entity_poly.pdbx_strand_id
1 'polypeptide(L)'
;MTDLRRLHLKECSNLVEFPDSIGNLQNLQMMYLQSCSKLKALPININMTSLDELDLTDCSLLKSFPEISTNVSVLKLKGTAVEEIPPSIRSWSRLDSLHMSYCENVRKSQHAFDRITELHCSDTTVQEIAPWIKEMSRLRKIVIKGCTKLVSLPQLPESLAILDAENCESLERLGHCSFSKKNFMDLNFVNCFKLNREARDLIIKTSERGCAIFPGEKVPTYFTYRATGSSLSVNLNGYETNFYTESRIKACVLLVKKVDVEVGDRNTASISYRINDERSTQIRNQFSLSPKEHLFVFELKETVSSTELVFEFELDNGGWEIQECGVRPLETLAHYNIDSMLCHYNKYGYC
;
A
#
# COMPACT_ATOMS: atom_id res chain seq x y z
N MET A 1 -19.88 15.29 33.36
CA MET A 1 -19.29 15.44 32.01
C MET A 1 -20.09 14.61 31.02
N THR A 2 -21.39 14.90 30.85
CA THR A 2 -22.27 14.08 30.00
C THR A 2 -22.12 14.38 28.52
N ASP A 3 -21.56 15.53 28.14
CA ASP A 3 -21.55 16.00 26.74
C ASP A 3 -20.19 15.83 26.04
N LEU A 4 -19.23 15.16 26.68
CA LEU A 4 -17.90 14.98 26.12
C LEU A 4 -17.98 14.09 24.88
N ARG A 5 -17.65 14.64 23.70
CA ARG A 5 -17.68 13.93 22.41
C ARG A 5 -16.32 13.44 21.94
N ARG A 6 -15.24 14.10 22.33
CA ARG A 6 -13.87 13.76 21.93
C ARG A 6 -12.96 13.78 23.13
N LEU A 7 -12.17 12.71 23.29
CA LEU A 7 -11.18 12.58 24.34
C LEU A 7 -9.81 12.33 23.70
N HIS A 8 -8.88 13.26 23.90
CA HIS A 8 -7.50 13.17 23.40
C HIS A 8 -6.55 12.99 24.58
N LEU A 9 -5.94 11.82 24.66
CA LEU A 9 -4.97 11.43 25.67
C LEU A 9 -3.75 10.81 24.98
N LYS A 10 -3.20 11.51 23.99
CA LYS A 10 -2.01 11.05 23.25
C LYS A 10 -0.77 11.18 24.14
N GLU A 11 0.17 10.26 23.97
CA GLU A 11 1.50 10.28 24.59
C GLU A 11 1.46 10.35 26.14
N CYS A 12 0.35 9.90 26.74
CA CYS A 12 0.21 9.83 28.19
C CYS A 12 1.00 8.64 28.74
N SER A 13 2.33 8.78 28.80
CA SER A 13 3.30 7.74 29.15
C SER A 13 3.18 7.20 30.59
N ASN A 14 2.37 7.82 31.44
CA ASN A 14 2.08 7.36 32.80
C ASN A 14 0.65 6.81 32.97
N LEU A 15 -0.18 6.83 31.92
CA LEU A 15 -1.51 6.25 31.96
C LEU A 15 -1.38 4.71 31.95
N VAL A 16 -1.80 4.07 33.02
CA VAL A 16 -1.72 2.60 33.18
C VAL A 16 -3.06 1.92 32.91
N GLU A 17 -4.14 2.54 33.37
CA GLU A 17 -5.52 2.04 33.27
C GLU A 17 -6.51 3.20 33.32
N PHE A 18 -7.76 2.93 32.95
CA PHE A 18 -8.88 3.84 33.15
C PHE A 18 -9.75 3.37 34.31
N PRO A 19 -10.38 4.30 35.06
CA PRO A 19 -11.46 3.94 35.96
C PRO A 19 -12.67 3.42 35.15
N ASP A 20 -13.42 2.48 35.70
CA ASP A 20 -14.63 1.91 35.09
C ASP A 20 -15.65 2.99 34.67
N SER A 21 -15.66 4.12 35.38
CA SER A 21 -16.52 5.27 35.08
C SER A 21 -16.33 5.86 33.68
N ILE A 22 -15.23 5.56 32.98
CA ILE A 22 -15.05 5.97 31.58
C ILE A 22 -16.17 5.42 30.67
N GLY A 23 -16.73 4.25 31.01
CA GLY A 23 -17.86 3.66 30.29
C GLY A 23 -19.17 4.46 30.40
N ASN A 24 -19.25 5.43 31.32
CA ASN A 24 -20.41 6.31 31.46
C ASN A 24 -20.43 7.45 30.42
N LEU A 25 -19.39 7.60 29.60
CA LEU A 25 -19.32 8.62 28.56
C LEU A 25 -20.14 8.24 27.32
N GLN A 26 -21.46 8.24 27.47
CA GLN A 26 -22.41 7.78 26.44
C GLN A 26 -22.39 8.61 25.14
N ASN A 27 -21.98 9.88 25.23
CA ASN A 27 -21.87 10.79 24.09
C ASN A 27 -20.47 10.84 23.47
N LEU A 28 -19.51 10.05 23.99
CA LEU A 28 -18.15 10.01 23.45
C LEU A 28 -18.17 9.34 22.08
N GLN A 29 -17.70 10.06 21.07
CA GLN A 29 -17.65 9.62 19.67
C GLN A 29 -16.23 9.23 19.26
N MET A 30 -15.22 9.93 19.79
CA MET A 30 -13.82 9.72 19.41
C MET A 30 -12.94 9.64 20.65
N MET A 31 -12.15 8.56 20.76
CA MET A 31 -11.18 8.35 21.83
C MET A 31 -9.80 8.08 21.24
N TYR A 32 -8.86 8.97 21.52
CA TYR A 32 -7.50 8.95 20.97
C TYR A 32 -6.48 8.74 22.09
N LEU A 33 -5.81 7.59 22.07
CA LEU A 33 -4.88 7.11 23.11
C LEU A 33 -3.50 6.79 22.54
N GLN A 34 -3.14 7.36 21.38
CA GLN A 34 -1.92 7.00 20.70
C GLN A 34 -0.69 7.13 21.62
N SER A 35 0.20 6.15 21.58
CA SER A 35 1.48 6.17 22.29
C SER A 35 1.37 6.23 23.82
N CYS A 36 0.26 5.77 24.40
CA CYS A 36 0.15 5.48 25.84
C CYS A 36 0.89 4.19 26.18
N SER A 37 2.22 4.23 26.18
CA SER A 37 3.08 3.04 26.28
C SER A 37 2.94 2.25 27.58
N LYS A 38 2.39 2.84 28.66
CA LYS A 38 2.12 2.15 29.93
C LYS A 38 0.69 1.61 30.07
N LEU A 39 -0.20 1.86 29.11
CA LEU A 39 -1.59 1.40 29.17
C LEU A 39 -1.62 -0.13 29.04
N LYS A 40 -2.11 -0.80 30.09
CA LYS A 40 -2.12 -2.27 30.15
C LYS A 40 -3.47 -2.89 29.81
N ALA A 41 -4.54 -2.18 30.14
CA ALA A 41 -5.90 -2.66 29.96
C ALA A 41 -6.85 -1.49 29.72
N LEU A 42 -7.90 -1.78 28.97
CA LEU A 42 -9.12 -0.99 28.95
C LEU A 42 -10.14 -1.64 29.90
N PRO A 43 -11.05 -0.85 30.50
CA PRO A 43 -12.12 -1.40 31.33
C PRO A 43 -12.95 -2.42 30.54
N ILE A 44 -13.52 -3.39 31.26
CA ILE A 44 -14.29 -4.49 30.67
C ILE A 44 -15.75 -4.06 30.53
N ASN A 45 -16.45 -4.55 29.50
CA ASN A 45 -17.88 -4.30 29.27
C ASN A 45 -18.24 -2.80 29.13
N ILE A 46 -17.40 -2.06 28.42
CA ILE A 46 -17.63 -0.63 28.16
C ILE A 46 -18.78 -0.47 27.18
N ASN A 47 -19.91 0.05 27.66
CA ASN A 47 -21.03 0.41 26.80
C ASN A 47 -20.95 1.88 26.36
N MET A 48 -19.96 2.25 25.54
CA MET A 48 -19.90 3.57 24.91
C MET A 48 -20.74 3.56 23.62
N THR A 49 -22.05 3.76 23.77
CA THR A 49 -23.01 3.62 22.67
C THR A 49 -22.76 4.56 21.49
N SER A 50 -22.14 5.72 21.68
CA SER A 50 -21.84 6.66 20.59
C SER A 50 -20.44 6.53 20.00
N LEU A 51 -19.60 5.64 20.52
CA LEU A 51 -18.19 5.56 20.11
C LEU A 51 -18.10 5.09 18.67
N ASP A 52 -17.49 5.92 17.84
CA ASP A 52 -17.32 5.74 16.41
C ASP A 52 -15.85 5.45 16.06
N GLU A 53 -14.91 6.16 16.70
CA GLU A 53 -13.47 5.95 16.51
C GLU A 53 -12.75 5.70 17.84
N LEU A 54 -11.98 4.61 17.88
CA LEU A 54 -11.06 4.28 18.96
C LEU A 54 -9.65 4.04 18.39
N ASP A 55 -8.71 4.90 18.80
CA ASP A 55 -7.31 4.81 18.38
C ASP A 55 -6.39 4.50 19.56
N LEU A 56 -5.86 3.27 19.59
CA LEU A 56 -4.93 2.74 20.59
C LEU A 56 -3.53 2.52 19.99
N THR A 57 -3.23 3.19 18.88
CA THR A 57 -1.97 3.01 18.16
C THR A 57 -0.76 3.18 19.10
N ASP A 58 0.18 2.26 19.04
CA ASP A 58 1.42 2.25 19.84
C ASP A 58 1.22 2.19 21.37
N CYS A 59 0.07 1.64 21.84
CA CYS A 59 -0.11 1.21 23.23
C CYS A 59 0.54 -0.17 23.46
N SER A 60 1.87 -0.21 23.47
CA SER A 60 2.66 -1.46 23.37
C SER A 60 2.47 -2.47 24.51
N LEU A 61 1.99 -2.05 25.69
CA LEU A 61 1.69 -2.95 26.81
C LEU A 61 0.25 -3.46 26.83
N LEU A 62 -0.62 -3.02 25.93
CA LEU A 62 -1.99 -3.50 25.82
C LEU A 62 -2.00 -4.89 25.17
N LYS A 63 -2.32 -5.92 25.95
CA LYS A 63 -2.28 -7.34 25.51
C LYS A 63 -3.63 -7.95 25.15
N SER A 64 -4.71 -7.32 25.60
CA SER A 64 -6.07 -7.81 25.41
C SER A 64 -6.98 -6.65 25.04
N PHE A 65 -7.94 -6.92 24.16
CA PHE A 65 -8.98 -5.95 23.81
C PHE A 65 -10.31 -6.38 24.43
N PRO A 66 -10.99 -5.52 25.21
CA PRO A 66 -12.22 -5.90 25.89
C PRO A 66 -13.41 -5.95 24.92
N GLU A 67 -14.50 -6.54 25.39
CA GLU A 67 -15.82 -6.35 24.79
C GLU A 67 -16.25 -4.87 24.92
N ILE A 68 -16.50 -4.23 23.77
CA ILE A 68 -16.99 -2.84 23.68
C ILE A 68 -18.20 -2.73 22.73
N SER A 69 -18.83 -1.56 22.69
CA SER A 69 -20.01 -1.28 21.87
C SER A 69 -19.80 -1.57 20.36
N THR A 70 -20.86 -2.02 19.69
CA THR A 70 -20.88 -2.42 18.27
C THR A 70 -20.94 -1.26 17.28
N ASN A 71 -20.94 -0.02 17.74
CA ASN A 71 -21.11 1.18 16.91
C ASN A 71 -19.81 1.73 16.33
N VAL A 72 -18.65 1.19 16.74
CA VAL A 72 -17.33 1.60 16.28
C VAL A 72 -17.20 1.32 14.78
N SER A 73 -16.87 2.37 14.02
CA SER A 73 -16.54 2.27 12.60
C SER A 73 -15.05 2.17 12.33
N VAL A 74 -14.23 2.74 13.22
CA VAL A 74 -12.77 2.74 13.11
C VAL A 74 -12.13 2.28 14.41
N LEU A 75 -11.40 1.15 14.34
CA LEU A 75 -10.61 0.61 15.44
C LEU A 75 -9.15 0.46 15.02
N LYS A 76 -8.25 1.16 15.73
CA LYS A 76 -6.81 1.09 15.49
C LYS A 76 -6.08 0.47 16.67
N LEU A 77 -5.50 -0.71 16.45
CA LEU A 77 -4.74 -1.52 17.40
C LEU A 77 -3.30 -1.76 16.96
N LYS A 78 -2.83 -1.01 15.94
CA LYS A 78 -1.43 -1.05 15.47
C LYS A 78 -0.48 -0.78 16.64
N GLY A 79 0.63 -1.50 16.73
CA GLY A 79 1.65 -1.28 17.76
C GLY A 79 1.22 -1.70 19.17
N THR A 80 0.09 -2.39 19.32
CA THR A 80 -0.32 -3.06 20.55
C THR A 80 0.20 -4.50 20.58
N ALA A 81 0.16 -5.13 21.74
CA ALA A 81 0.44 -6.56 21.93
C ALA A 81 -0.85 -7.40 21.95
N VAL A 82 -1.95 -6.89 21.38
CA VAL A 82 -3.23 -7.60 21.31
C VAL A 82 -3.12 -8.78 20.34
N GLU A 83 -3.24 -9.99 20.88
CA GLU A 83 -3.20 -11.23 20.09
C GLU A 83 -4.59 -11.78 19.76
N GLU A 84 -5.59 -11.42 20.58
CA GLU A 84 -6.95 -11.93 20.48
C GLU A 84 -7.97 -10.80 20.37
N ILE A 85 -8.84 -10.89 19.36
CA ILE A 85 -9.99 -10.01 19.16
C ILE A 85 -11.25 -10.72 19.65
N PRO A 86 -12.12 -10.06 20.44
CA PRO A 86 -13.36 -10.67 20.90
C PRO A 86 -14.25 -11.17 19.74
N PRO A 87 -14.96 -12.31 19.89
CA PRO A 87 -15.86 -12.84 18.86
C PRO A 87 -16.97 -11.86 18.43
N SER A 88 -17.35 -10.92 19.30
CA SER A 88 -18.36 -9.90 19.04
C SER A 88 -18.03 -8.97 17.87
N ILE A 89 -16.76 -8.87 17.46
CA ILE A 89 -16.34 -8.05 16.31
C ILE A 89 -17.14 -8.37 15.03
N ARG A 90 -17.69 -9.59 14.93
CA ARG A 90 -18.56 -10.02 13.82
C ARG A 90 -19.89 -9.26 13.76
N SER A 91 -20.42 -8.84 14.90
CA SER A 91 -21.70 -8.12 15.02
C SER A 91 -21.56 -6.61 14.81
N TRP A 92 -20.34 -6.09 14.71
CA TRP A 92 -20.08 -4.66 14.51
C TRP A 92 -20.36 -4.30 13.05
N SER A 93 -21.62 -4.03 12.75
CA SER A 93 -22.11 -3.78 11.39
C SER A 93 -21.55 -2.50 10.76
N ARG A 94 -21.09 -1.56 11.58
CA ARG A 94 -20.51 -0.28 11.14
C ARG A 94 -18.98 -0.32 10.99
N LEU A 95 -18.34 -1.43 11.39
CA LEU A 95 -16.88 -1.54 11.38
C LEU A 95 -16.37 -1.57 9.94
N ASP A 96 -15.87 -0.42 9.52
CA ASP A 96 -15.32 -0.18 8.19
C ASP A 96 -13.80 -0.28 8.18
N SER A 97 -13.14 0.03 9.30
CA SER A 97 -11.68 -0.06 9.40
C SER A 97 -11.20 -0.69 10.70
N LEU A 98 -10.38 -1.74 10.57
CA LEU A 98 -9.71 -2.42 11.66
C LEU A 98 -8.22 -2.58 11.33
N HIS A 99 -7.38 -1.86 12.07
CA HIS A 99 -5.93 -1.85 11.91
C HIS A 99 -5.29 -2.66 13.03
N MET A 100 -4.42 -3.61 12.71
CA MET A 100 -3.78 -4.48 13.69
C MET A 100 -2.29 -4.65 13.43
N SER A 101 -1.55 -4.99 14.50
CA SER A 101 -0.20 -5.55 14.34
C SER A 101 -0.29 -6.98 13.82
N TYR A 102 0.61 -7.35 12.91
CA TYR A 102 0.83 -8.75 12.55
C TYR A 102 1.61 -9.45 13.67
N CYS A 103 1.10 -10.59 14.13
CA CYS A 103 1.87 -11.58 14.89
C CYS A 103 1.31 -12.98 14.62
N GLU A 104 2.10 -14.03 14.84
CA GLU A 104 1.68 -15.42 14.60
C GLU A 104 0.45 -15.83 15.44
N ASN A 105 0.28 -15.21 16.62
CA ASN A 105 -0.84 -15.49 17.52
C ASN A 105 -2.17 -14.91 17.04
N VAL A 106 -2.18 -13.95 16.10
CA VAL A 106 -3.42 -13.41 15.49
C VAL A 106 -4.23 -14.51 14.81
N ARG A 107 -3.62 -15.65 14.45
CA ARG A 107 -4.34 -16.84 13.97
C ARG A 107 -5.42 -17.33 14.94
N LYS A 108 -5.27 -17.11 16.26
CA LYS A 108 -6.32 -17.42 17.25
C LYS A 108 -7.60 -16.61 17.00
N SER A 109 -7.47 -15.44 16.37
CA SER A 109 -8.56 -14.54 15.95
C SER A 109 -9.01 -14.77 14.51
N GLN A 110 -8.96 -16.02 14.00
CA GLN A 110 -9.43 -16.34 12.65
C GLN A 110 -10.87 -15.88 12.38
N HIS A 111 -11.70 -15.77 13.43
CA HIS A 111 -13.06 -15.29 13.32
C HIS A 111 -13.16 -13.81 12.90
N ALA A 112 -12.10 -13.03 13.07
CA ALA A 112 -12.02 -11.61 12.72
C ALA A 112 -11.33 -11.33 11.37
N PHE A 113 -10.84 -12.36 10.66
CA PHE A 113 -10.10 -12.18 9.41
C PHE A 113 -10.90 -11.48 8.31
N ASP A 114 -12.21 -11.64 8.31
CA ASP A 114 -13.14 -10.98 7.39
C ASP A 114 -13.53 -9.56 7.83
N ARG A 115 -12.87 -9.01 8.86
CA ARG A 115 -13.06 -7.65 9.38
C ARG A 115 -11.78 -6.80 9.33
N ILE A 116 -10.60 -7.43 9.39
CA ILE A 116 -9.32 -6.72 9.36
C ILE A 116 -9.09 -6.06 7.99
N THR A 117 -8.75 -4.78 8.00
CA THR A 117 -8.54 -3.97 6.77
C THR A 117 -7.08 -3.55 6.59
N GLU A 118 -6.32 -3.42 7.68
CA GLU A 118 -4.90 -3.06 7.64
C GLU A 118 -4.07 -3.90 8.63
N LEU A 119 -2.94 -4.45 8.16
CA LEU A 119 -1.97 -5.17 8.99
C LEU A 119 -0.60 -4.48 8.98
N HIS A 120 0.02 -4.41 10.16
CA HIS A 120 1.37 -3.86 10.35
C HIS A 120 2.31 -4.89 10.96
N CYS A 121 3.28 -5.37 10.18
CA CYS A 121 4.42 -6.14 10.66
C CYS A 121 5.62 -5.20 10.85
N SER A 122 6.23 -5.26 12.03
CA SER A 122 7.51 -4.60 12.33
C SER A 122 8.47 -5.53 13.08
N ASP A 123 8.15 -6.82 13.11
CA ASP A 123 8.98 -7.82 13.76
C ASP A 123 10.18 -8.15 12.87
N THR A 124 11.34 -7.66 13.27
CA THR A 124 12.62 -7.85 12.56
C THR A 124 13.08 -9.31 12.53
N THR A 125 12.48 -10.21 13.31
CA THR A 125 12.85 -11.62 13.41
C THR A 125 12.09 -12.52 12.43
N VAL A 126 10.98 -12.04 11.88
CA VAL A 126 10.12 -12.80 10.94
C VAL A 126 10.88 -13.10 9.65
N GLN A 127 10.92 -14.40 9.29
CA GLN A 127 11.53 -14.87 8.04
C GLN A 127 10.51 -15.11 6.92
N GLU A 128 9.26 -15.41 7.29
CA GLU A 128 8.16 -15.67 6.37
C GLU A 128 6.86 -15.13 6.98
N ILE A 129 6.02 -14.51 6.16
CA ILE A 129 4.65 -14.17 6.56
C ILE A 129 3.78 -15.39 6.33
N ALA A 130 2.93 -15.71 7.31
CA ALA A 130 2.17 -16.94 7.30
C ALA A 130 1.13 -16.99 6.16
N PRO A 131 0.90 -18.17 5.54
CA PRO A 131 0.04 -18.30 4.36
C PRO A 131 -1.44 -17.97 4.58
N TRP A 132 -1.92 -18.00 5.83
CA TRP A 132 -3.32 -17.70 6.15
C TRP A 132 -3.69 -16.24 5.89
N ILE A 133 -2.72 -15.34 5.64
CA ILE A 133 -3.00 -13.95 5.27
C ILE A 133 -3.88 -13.84 4.01
N LYS A 134 -3.82 -14.84 3.12
CA LYS A 134 -4.67 -14.91 1.92
C LYS A 134 -6.18 -15.04 2.23
N GLU A 135 -6.53 -15.48 3.44
CA GLU A 135 -7.91 -15.71 3.88
C GLU A 135 -8.58 -14.41 4.36
N MET A 136 -7.82 -13.33 4.54
CA MET A 136 -8.33 -12.04 4.99
C MET A 136 -9.00 -11.27 3.84
N SER A 137 -10.26 -11.62 3.58
CA SER A 137 -11.02 -11.14 2.42
C SER A 137 -11.23 -9.63 2.35
N ARG A 138 -11.10 -8.89 3.46
CA ARG A 138 -11.22 -7.42 3.50
C ARG A 138 -9.89 -6.68 3.64
N LEU A 139 -8.76 -7.37 3.69
CA LEU A 139 -7.46 -6.74 3.91
C LEU A 139 -7.06 -5.87 2.71
N ARG A 140 -7.05 -4.55 2.90
CA ARG A 140 -6.73 -3.56 1.85
C ARG A 140 -5.28 -3.13 1.87
N LYS A 141 -4.63 -3.16 3.04
CA LYS A 141 -3.27 -2.66 3.22
C LYS A 141 -2.44 -3.57 4.11
N ILE A 142 -1.22 -3.84 3.67
CA ILE A 142 -0.20 -4.51 4.47
C ILE A 142 1.02 -3.59 4.52
N VAL A 143 1.53 -3.38 5.73
CA VAL A 143 2.76 -2.64 6.00
C VAL A 143 3.72 -3.57 6.72
N ILE A 144 4.92 -3.80 6.17
CA ILE A 144 5.98 -4.68 6.67
C ILE A 144 7.23 -3.81 6.72
N LYS A 145 7.48 -3.15 7.85
CA LYS A 145 8.60 -2.22 7.98
C LYS A 145 9.75 -2.85 8.75
N GLY A 146 10.93 -2.86 8.14
CA GLY A 146 12.16 -3.28 8.81
C GLY A 146 12.27 -4.78 9.09
N CYS A 147 11.48 -5.63 8.43
CA CYS A 147 11.60 -7.08 8.54
C CYS A 147 12.83 -7.58 7.76
N THR A 148 14.02 -7.31 8.30
CA THR A 148 15.31 -7.52 7.62
C THR A 148 15.63 -8.99 7.33
N LYS A 149 14.98 -9.93 8.02
CA LYS A 149 15.12 -11.38 7.81
C LYS A 149 14.05 -11.99 6.89
N LEU A 150 13.04 -11.24 6.48
CA LEU A 150 11.96 -11.73 5.62
C LEU A 150 12.51 -12.10 4.25
N VAL A 151 12.38 -13.36 3.84
CA VAL A 151 12.95 -13.86 2.56
C VAL A 151 11.92 -13.89 1.44
N SER A 152 10.66 -14.17 1.77
CA SER A 152 9.59 -14.24 0.77
C SER A 152 8.23 -13.86 1.31
N LEU A 153 7.38 -13.33 0.43
CA LEU A 153 5.97 -13.12 0.72
C LEU A 153 5.11 -14.32 0.27
N PRO A 154 4.09 -14.71 1.07
CA PRO A 154 3.15 -15.77 0.70
C PRO A 154 2.19 -15.28 -0.39
N GLN A 155 1.18 -16.10 -0.68
CA GLN A 155 0.03 -15.61 -1.41
C GLN A 155 -0.73 -14.56 -0.58
N LEU A 156 -1.06 -13.43 -1.20
CA LEU A 156 -1.73 -12.29 -0.59
C LEU A 156 -3.22 -12.26 -0.99
N PRO A 157 -4.12 -11.75 -0.14
CA PRO A 157 -5.57 -11.74 -0.40
C PRO A 157 -5.93 -10.87 -1.61
N GLU A 158 -6.99 -11.23 -2.34
CA GLU A 158 -7.41 -10.53 -3.57
C GLU A 158 -7.80 -9.07 -3.37
N SER A 159 -8.28 -8.71 -2.18
CA SER A 159 -8.67 -7.35 -1.81
C SER A 159 -7.50 -6.39 -1.56
N LEU A 160 -6.27 -6.91 -1.48
CA LEU A 160 -5.09 -6.11 -1.16
C LEU A 160 -4.81 -5.07 -2.25
N ALA A 161 -4.78 -3.81 -1.87
CA ALA A 161 -4.54 -2.68 -2.75
C ALA A 161 -3.18 -2.01 -2.50
N ILE A 162 -2.66 -2.07 -1.27
CA ILE A 162 -1.41 -1.41 -0.88
C ILE A 162 -0.51 -2.42 -0.17
N LEU A 163 0.73 -2.54 -0.63
CA LEU A 163 1.78 -3.31 0.02
C LEU A 163 3.01 -2.42 0.22
N ASP A 164 3.31 -2.13 1.48
CA ASP A 164 4.50 -1.41 1.89
C ASP A 164 5.43 -2.37 2.61
N ALA A 165 6.57 -2.70 2.02
CA ALA A 165 7.59 -3.61 2.54
C ALA A 165 8.94 -2.91 2.73
N GLU A 166 8.93 -1.62 3.09
CA GLU A 166 10.13 -0.82 3.32
C GLU A 166 11.13 -1.49 4.28
N ASN A 167 12.42 -1.43 3.94
CA ASN A 167 13.53 -1.96 4.75
C ASN A 167 13.50 -3.49 4.98
N CYS A 168 12.90 -4.26 4.07
CA CYS A 168 12.98 -5.72 4.07
C CYS A 168 14.21 -6.22 3.27
N GLU A 169 15.41 -6.01 3.81
CA GLU A 169 16.67 -6.20 3.07
C GLU A 169 16.91 -7.63 2.54
N SER A 170 16.39 -8.65 3.22
CA SER A 170 16.51 -10.05 2.77
C SER A 170 15.42 -10.51 1.82
N LEU A 171 14.46 -9.65 1.46
CA LEU A 171 13.31 -10.05 0.66
C LEU A 171 13.74 -10.35 -0.77
N GLU A 172 13.61 -11.62 -1.18
CA GLU A 172 14.06 -12.11 -2.48
C GLU A 172 12.89 -12.39 -3.42
N ARG A 173 11.81 -12.99 -2.90
CA ARG A 173 10.73 -13.58 -3.70
C ARG A 173 9.36 -13.04 -3.31
N LEU A 174 8.51 -12.85 -4.30
CA LEU A 174 7.10 -12.48 -4.14
C LEU A 174 6.22 -13.67 -4.50
N GLY A 175 5.08 -13.85 -3.83
CA GLY A 175 4.14 -14.92 -4.15
C GLY A 175 3.55 -14.72 -5.56
N HIS A 176 4.05 -15.45 -6.56
CA HIS A 176 3.78 -15.30 -8.00
C HIS A 176 2.28 -15.14 -8.34
N CYS A 177 1.40 -15.97 -7.75
CA CYS A 177 -0.04 -15.93 -8.01
C CYS A 177 -0.71 -14.63 -7.53
N SER A 178 -0.11 -13.90 -6.59
CA SER A 178 -0.70 -12.69 -6.01
C SER A 178 -0.55 -11.47 -6.91
N PHE A 179 0.38 -11.50 -7.85
CA PHE A 179 0.75 -10.34 -8.66
C PHE A 179 0.26 -10.46 -10.11
N SER A 180 -0.22 -11.64 -10.54
CA SER A 180 -0.62 -11.86 -11.94
C SER A 180 -2.03 -11.39 -12.31
N LYS A 181 -2.88 -10.99 -11.33
CA LYS A 181 -4.29 -10.63 -11.56
C LYS A 181 -4.76 -9.38 -10.79
N LYS A 182 -3.85 -8.62 -10.17
CA LYS A 182 -4.20 -7.54 -9.24
C LYS A 182 -3.91 -6.17 -9.81
N ASN A 183 -4.76 -5.22 -9.43
CA ASN A 183 -4.52 -3.78 -9.61
C ASN A 183 -4.09 -3.20 -8.27
N PHE A 184 -2.81 -3.32 -7.94
CA PHE A 184 -2.26 -2.59 -6.79
C PHE A 184 -2.37 -1.09 -7.05
N MET A 185 -2.73 -0.35 -6.00
CA MET A 185 -2.58 1.10 -5.96
C MET A 185 -1.12 1.43 -5.73
N ASP A 186 -0.54 0.94 -4.62
CA ASP A 186 0.83 1.29 -4.25
C ASP A 186 1.64 0.06 -3.82
N LEU A 187 2.84 -0.04 -4.37
CA LEU A 187 3.85 -1.04 -4.03
C LEU A 187 5.12 -0.33 -3.55
N ASN A 188 5.48 -0.47 -2.28
CA ASN A 188 6.73 0.08 -1.75
C ASN A 188 7.67 -1.05 -1.34
N PHE A 189 8.84 -1.11 -1.96
CA PHE A 189 9.91 -2.03 -1.64
C PHE A 189 11.25 -1.32 -1.46
N VAL A 190 11.23 -0.06 -1.00
CA VAL A 190 12.46 0.67 -0.66
C VAL A 190 13.34 -0.20 0.22
N ASN A 191 14.63 -0.25 -0.11
CA ASN A 191 15.67 -1.03 0.56
C ASN A 191 15.53 -2.56 0.53
N CYS A 192 14.66 -3.12 -0.31
CA CYS A 192 14.58 -4.57 -0.55
C CYS A 192 15.63 -5.02 -1.58
N PHE A 193 16.92 -4.88 -1.26
CA PHE A 193 18.02 -5.01 -2.23
C PHE A 193 18.23 -6.42 -2.79
N LYS A 194 17.71 -7.46 -2.13
CA LYS A 194 17.79 -8.85 -2.60
C LYS A 194 16.66 -9.27 -3.54
N LEU A 195 15.73 -8.38 -3.89
CA LEU A 195 14.64 -8.71 -4.81
C LEU A 195 15.20 -9.29 -6.12
N ASN A 196 14.82 -10.53 -6.40
CA ASN A 196 15.32 -11.23 -7.57
C ASN A 196 14.73 -10.64 -8.87
N ARG A 197 15.22 -11.11 -10.02
CA ARG A 197 14.76 -10.62 -11.32
C ARG A 197 13.25 -10.84 -11.54
N GLU A 198 12.75 -12.03 -11.18
CA GLU A 198 11.34 -12.39 -11.33
C GLU A 198 10.43 -11.48 -10.49
N ALA A 199 10.79 -11.20 -9.24
CA ALA A 199 10.06 -10.30 -8.36
C ALA A 199 10.00 -8.88 -8.92
N ARG A 200 11.12 -8.36 -9.43
CA ARG A 200 11.17 -7.03 -10.07
C ARG A 200 10.29 -6.99 -11.33
N ASP A 201 10.36 -8.03 -12.17
CA ASP A 201 9.52 -8.14 -13.37
C ASP A 201 8.02 -8.21 -13.02
N LEU A 202 7.66 -8.88 -11.91
CA LEU A 202 6.29 -8.90 -11.39
C LEU A 202 5.84 -7.51 -10.93
N ILE A 203 6.64 -6.82 -10.11
CA ILE A 203 6.33 -5.46 -9.64
C ILE A 203 6.08 -4.52 -10.83
N ILE A 204 6.96 -4.56 -11.84
CA ILE A 204 6.84 -3.75 -13.06
C ILE A 204 5.57 -4.10 -13.84
N LYS A 205 5.12 -5.35 -13.87
CA LYS A 205 3.92 -5.74 -14.63
C LYS A 205 2.63 -5.37 -13.89
N THR A 206 2.56 -5.60 -12.58
CA THR A 206 1.31 -5.49 -11.81
C THR A 206 0.87 -4.07 -11.46
N SER A 207 1.75 -3.07 -11.50
CA SER A 207 1.43 -1.68 -11.12
C SER A 207 0.60 -0.94 -12.19
N GLU A 208 -0.64 -1.38 -12.43
CA GLU A 208 -1.53 -0.87 -13.49
C GLU A 208 -2.37 0.35 -13.11
N ARG A 209 -2.66 0.57 -11.82
CA ARG A 209 -3.49 1.71 -11.38
C ARG A 209 -2.77 2.71 -10.48
N GLY A 210 -1.56 2.41 -10.06
CA GLY A 210 -0.75 3.36 -9.33
C GLY A 210 0.73 3.06 -9.48
N CYS A 211 1.46 3.12 -8.38
CA CYS A 211 2.90 3.26 -8.40
C CYS A 211 3.64 2.09 -7.74
N ALA A 212 4.90 1.93 -8.12
CA ALA A 212 5.81 1.04 -7.46
C ALA A 212 7.18 1.70 -7.27
N ILE A 213 7.79 1.49 -6.11
CA ILE A 213 9.19 1.82 -5.87
C ILE A 213 9.94 0.59 -5.40
N PHE A 214 11.12 0.33 -5.98
CA PHE A 214 11.95 -0.82 -5.64
C PHE A 214 13.40 -0.60 -6.09
N PRO A 215 14.40 -1.33 -5.54
CA PRO A 215 15.79 -1.11 -5.90
C PRO A 215 16.11 -1.50 -7.34
N GLY A 216 16.94 -0.70 -8.00
CA GLY A 216 17.43 -0.98 -9.34
C GLY A 216 18.46 0.05 -9.78
N GLU A 217 19.40 -0.38 -10.62
CA GLU A 217 20.57 0.41 -11.04
C GLU A 217 20.40 1.06 -12.43
N LYS A 218 19.40 0.60 -13.20
CA LYS A 218 19.14 1.07 -14.56
C LYS A 218 17.68 0.86 -14.93
N VAL A 219 17.16 1.68 -15.85
CA VAL A 219 15.80 1.49 -16.36
C VAL A 219 15.71 0.16 -17.14
N PRO A 220 14.81 -0.76 -16.75
CA PRO A 220 14.70 -2.09 -17.37
C PRO A 220 14.39 -2.04 -18.87
N THR A 221 14.84 -3.05 -19.63
CA THR A 221 14.53 -3.20 -21.07
C THR A 221 13.06 -3.42 -21.37
N TYR A 222 12.23 -3.64 -20.35
CA TYR A 222 10.78 -3.64 -20.45
C TYR A 222 10.27 -2.29 -21.01
N PHE A 223 10.93 -1.18 -20.67
CA PHE A 223 10.64 0.15 -21.20
C PHE A 223 11.31 0.31 -22.57
N THR A 224 10.50 0.44 -23.62
CA THR A 224 10.96 0.40 -25.01
C THR A 224 11.70 1.67 -25.40
N TYR A 225 11.22 2.82 -24.92
CA TYR A 225 11.90 4.10 -25.04
C TYR A 225 12.63 4.40 -23.75
N ARG A 226 13.91 4.74 -23.84
CA ARG A 226 14.79 5.02 -22.69
C ARG A 226 15.73 6.16 -23.03
N ALA A 227 16.02 7.02 -22.07
CA ALA A 227 16.98 8.11 -22.19
C ALA A 227 17.73 8.34 -20.87
N THR A 228 18.90 8.96 -20.98
CA THR A 228 19.61 9.51 -19.82
C THR A 228 18.99 10.84 -19.42
N GLY A 229 18.95 11.10 -18.12
CA GLY A 229 18.31 12.28 -17.54
C GLY A 229 16.79 12.12 -17.40
N SER A 230 16.10 13.26 -17.28
CA SER A 230 14.69 13.33 -16.90
C SER A 230 13.73 13.60 -18.06
N SER A 231 14.19 13.58 -19.31
CA SER A 231 13.35 13.83 -20.49
C SER A 231 13.63 12.81 -21.59
N LEU A 232 12.59 12.45 -22.34
CA LEU A 232 12.71 11.56 -23.50
C LEU A 232 11.63 11.84 -24.55
N SER A 233 11.99 11.65 -25.82
CA SER A 233 11.06 11.74 -26.95
C SER A 233 10.60 10.35 -27.40
N VAL A 234 9.31 10.22 -27.70
CA VAL A 234 8.64 9.01 -28.18
C VAL A 234 7.96 9.32 -29.49
N ASN A 235 8.11 8.41 -30.45
CA ASN A 235 7.34 8.45 -31.68
C ASN A 235 6.39 7.24 -31.72
N LEU A 236 5.08 7.50 -31.73
CA LEU A 236 4.03 6.48 -31.73
C LEU A 236 3.54 6.13 -33.15
N ASN A 237 4.24 6.53 -34.22
CA ASN A 237 3.88 6.17 -35.59
C ASN A 237 3.86 4.64 -35.76
N GLY A 238 2.69 4.09 -36.08
CA GLY A 238 2.46 2.65 -36.24
C GLY A 238 1.57 2.01 -35.18
N TYR A 239 1.27 2.71 -34.07
CA TYR A 239 0.09 2.41 -33.27
C TYR A 239 -1.13 2.96 -34.02
N GLU A 240 -2.20 2.17 -34.22
CA GLU A 240 -3.43 2.67 -34.83
C GLU A 240 -4.04 3.77 -33.94
N THR A 241 -3.66 5.03 -34.15
CA THR A 241 -4.19 6.20 -33.44
C THR A 241 -5.58 6.60 -33.94
N ASN A 242 -6.26 5.73 -34.68
CA ASN A 242 -7.66 5.94 -34.98
C ASN A 242 -8.44 5.68 -33.69
N PHE A 243 -9.17 6.69 -33.24
CA PHE A 243 -9.90 6.81 -31.98
C PHE A 243 -9.11 7.46 -30.84
N TYR A 244 -9.63 8.60 -30.39
CA TYR A 244 -9.32 9.34 -29.15
C TYR A 244 -9.46 8.45 -27.91
N THR A 245 -8.57 7.47 -27.78
CA THR A 245 -8.55 6.51 -26.69
C THR A 245 -7.49 6.93 -25.70
N GLU A 246 -7.83 6.90 -24.40
CA GLU A 246 -6.87 7.12 -23.32
C GLU A 246 -5.65 6.22 -23.55
N SER A 247 -4.51 6.83 -23.83
CA SER A 247 -3.28 6.09 -24.02
C SER A 247 -2.73 5.73 -22.65
N ARG A 248 -2.65 4.42 -22.36
CA ARG A 248 -2.01 3.93 -21.15
C ARG A 248 -0.51 3.83 -21.41
N ILE A 249 0.28 4.61 -20.70
CA ILE A 249 1.74 4.63 -20.86
C ILE A 249 2.37 4.28 -19.54
N LYS A 250 3.22 3.26 -19.51
CA LYS A 250 3.98 2.91 -18.32
C LYS A 250 5.31 3.64 -18.32
N ALA A 251 5.58 4.40 -17.27
CA ALA A 251 6.82 5.15 -17.11
C ALA A 251 7.67 4.54 -15.99
N CYS A 252 8.98 4.72 -16.10
CA CYS A 252 9.95 4.39 -15.08
C CYS A 252 11.04 5.44 -15.04
N VAL A 253 11.38 5.88 -13.82
CA VAL A 253 12.51 6.77 -13.58
C VAL A 253 13.46 6.14 -12.58
N LEU A 254 14.76 6.28 -12.84
CA LEU A 254 15.84 5.89 -11.93
C LEU A 254 16.17 7.08 -11.04
N LEU A 255 15.93 6.94 -9.74
CA LEU A 255 16.16 7.94 -8.73
C LEU A 255 17.51 7.70 -8.05
N VAL A 256 18.34 8.75 -8.00
CA VAL A 256 19.66 8.73 -7.34
C VAL A 256 19.80 9.90 -6.38
N LYS A 257 20.47 9.65 -5.25
CA LYS A 257 20.72 10.67 -4.24
C LYS A 257 21.79 11.64 -4.74
N LYS A 258 21.56 12.95 -4.60
CA LYS A 258 22.59 13.96 -4.87
C LYS A 258 23.68 13.92 -3.78
N VAL A 259 24.93 13.96 -4.21
CA VAL A 259 26.11 13.80 -3.34
C VAL A 259 26.23 14.92 -2.30
N ASP A 260 25.73 16.12 -2.59
CA ASP A 260 26.00 17.34 -1.80
C ASP A 260 24.79 17.89 -1.01
N VAL A 261 23.72 17.12 -0.84
CA VAL A 261 22.52 17.57 -0.11
C VAL A 261 22.33 16.75 1.17
N GLU A 262 22.50 17.41 2.31
CA GLU A 262 22.02 16.87 3.59
C GLU A 262 20.50 16.74 3.52
N VAL A 263 20.01 15.51 3.71
CA VAL A 263 18.58 15.24 3.61
C VAL A 263 17.93 15.82 4.85
N GLY A 264 17.21 16.94 4.70
CA GLY A 264 16.33 17.44 5.75
C GLY A 264 15.23 16.42 6.07
N ASP A 265 14.57 16.55 7.23
CA ASP A 265 13.58 15.59 7.78
C ASP A 265 12.45 15.14 6.84
N ARG A 266 12.28 15.75 5.66
CA ARG A 266 11.36 15.31 4.61
C ARG A 266 12.04 14.33 3.64
N ASN A 267 12.03 13.06 4.03
CA ASN A 267 12.45 11.94 3.17
C ASN A 267 11.48 11.59 2.04
N THR A 268 10.40 12.36 1.85
CA THR A 268 9.36 12.11 0.85
C THR A 268 9.66 12.85 -0.46
N ALA A 269 9.45 12.20 -1.61
CA ALA A 269 9.52 12.85 -2.92
C ALA A 269 8.28 12.54 -3.74
N SER A 270 7.71 13.52 -4.42
CA SER A 270 6.71 13.36 -5.46
C SER A 270 7.30 13.59 -6.85
N ILE A 271 6.71 12.93 -7.85
CA ILE A 271 7.13 13.04 -9.24
C ILE A 271 5.99 13.70 -10.00
N SER A 272 6.31 14.76 -10.74
CA SER A 272 5.41 15.30 -11.76
C SER A 272 5.95 14.94 -13.14
N TYR A 273 5.05 14.93 -14.11
CA TYR A 273 5.43 14.80 -15.52
C TYR A 273 4.69 15.82 -16.37
N ARG A 274 5.31 16.21 -17.48
CA ARG A 274 4.72 17.00 -18.56
C ARG A 274 4.81 16.23 -19.88
N ILE A 275 3.83 16.43 -20.76
CA ILE A 275 3.83 15.86 -22.11
C ILE A 275 3.68 17.02 -23.10
N ASN A 276 4.66 17.21 -23.99
CA ASN A 276 4.65 18.28 -25.01
C ASN A 276 4.38 19.69 -24.45
N ASP A 277 4.94 20.02 -23.29
CA ASP A 277 4.69 21.27 -22.54
C ASP A 277 3.24 21.50 -22.09
N GLU A 278 2.35 20.53 -22.31
CA GLU A 278 0.98 20.55 -21.82
C GLU A 278 0.91 19.97 -20.39
N ARG A 279 0.07 20.60 -19.55
CA ARG A 279 -0.32 20.27 -18.17
C ARG A 279 0.58 19.30 -17.39
N SER A 280 1.19 19.80 -16.31
CA SER A 280 1.84 18.95 -15.31
C SER A 280 0.80 18.16 -14.50
N THR A 281 0.82 16.83 -14.55
CA THR A 281 0.07 15.99 -13.61
C THR A 281 1.01 15.57 -12.48
N GLN A 282 0.67 15.93 -11.24
CA GLN A 282 1.46 15.56 -10.07
C GLN A 282 1.08 14.15 -9.61
N ILE A 283 2.06 13.24 -9.61
CA ILE A 283 1.92 11.92 -9.01
C ILE A 283 2.41 12.02 -7.56
N ARG A 284 1.45 12.18 -6.66
CA ARG A 284 1.73 12.24 -5.22
C ARG A 284 1.85 10.85 -4.66
N ASN A 285 3.08 10.39 -4.50
CA ASN A 285 3.37 9.27 -3.62
C ASN A 285 4.47 9.69 -2.66
N GLN A 286 4.33 9.31 -1.39
CA GLN A 286 5.31 9.62 -0.35
C GLN A 286 6.07 8.35 -0.03
N PHE A 287 7.32 8.26 -0.49
CA PHE A 287 8.24 7.18 -0.09
C PHE A 287 9.41 7.77 0.66
N SER A 288 9.87 7.08 1.70
CA SER A 288 11.19 7.35 2.25
C SER A 288 12.22 6.95 1.20
N LEU A 289 13.03 7.89 0.72
CA LEU A 289 14.14 7.55 -0.16
C LEU A 289 15.41 7.25 0.67
N SER A 290 16.22 6.30 0.20
CA SER A 290 17.41 5.77 0.89
C SER A 290 18.65 6.06 0.08
N PRO A 291 19.88 6.18 0.61
CA PRO A 291 21.04 6.63 -0.18
C PRO A 291 21.38 5.87 -1.48
N LYS A 292 20.85 4.65 -1.67
CA LYS A 292 21.06 3.82 -2.86
C LYS A 292 19.99 4.09 -3.93
N GLU A 293 20.23 3.63 -5.15
CA GLU A 293 19.35 3.89 -6.29
C GLU A 293 18.05 3.06 -6.24
N HIS A 294 16.94 3.70 -6.62
CA HIS A 294 15.63 3.06 -6.73
C HIS A 294 14.98 3.39 -8.07
N LEU A 295 14.23 2.42 -8.59
CA LEU A 295 13.33 2.62 -9.72
C LEU A 295 11.95 3.00 -9.20
N PHE A 296 11.40 4.05 -9.77
CA PHE A 296 10.02 4.45 -9.56
C PHE A 296 9.22 4.20 -10.84
N VAL A 297 8.21 3.35 -10.76
CA VAL A 297 7.37 2.90 -11.87
C VAL A 297 5.94 3.34 -11.64
N PHE A 298 5.30 3.87 -12.67
CA PHE A 298 3.93 4.37 -12.58
C PHE A 298 3.26 4.34 -13.95
N GLU A 299 1.93 4.41 -13.97
CA GLU A 299 1.15 4.48 -15.19
C GLU A 299 0.59 5.89 -15.41
N LEU A 300 0.65 6.34 -16.64
CA LEU A 300 0.09 7.58 -17.16
C LEU A 300 -1.18 7.26 -17.94
N LYS A 301 -2.23 8.04 -17.70
CA LYS A 301 -3.47 8.00 -18.48
C LYS A 301 -3.74 9.38 -19.00
N GLU A 302 -3.42 9.60 -20.26
CA GLU A 302 -3.56 10.90 -20.90
C GLU A 302 -4.17 10.72 -22.29
N THR A 303 -4.95 11.72 -22.70
CA THR A 303 -5.40 11.86 -24.09
C THR A 303 -4.35 12.66 -24.85
N VAL A 304 -3.59 12.01 -25.71
CA VAL A 304 -2.57 12.65 -26.53
C VAL A 304 -3.09 12.91 -27.95
N SER A 305 -2.86 14.11 -28.48
CA SER A 305 -3.31 14.54 -29.81
C SER A 305 -2.23 14.38 -30.89
N SER A 306 -0.99 14.11 -30.49
CA SER A 306 0.20 14.00 -31.35
C SER A 306 0.78 12.59 -31.31
N THR A 307 1.37 12.14 -32.42
CA THR A 307 2.16 10.90 -32.46
C THR A 307 3.57 11.09 -31.95
N GLU A 308 4.09 12.33 -31.95
CA GLU A 308 5.36 12.69 -31.34
C GLU A 308 5.11 13.29 -29.96
N LEU A 309 5.65 12.62 -28.94
CA LEU A 309 5.48 12.98 -27.53
C LEU A 309 6.84 13.19 -26.88
N VAL A 310 6.99 14.29 -26.15
CA VAL A 310 8.13 14.57 -25.28
C VAL A 310 7.64 14.43 -23.84
N PHE A 311 8.19 13.47 -23.11
CA PHE A 311 7.95 13.30 -21.69
C PHE A 311 9.04 14.02 -20.92
N GLU A 312 8.65 14.86 -19.97
CA GLU A 312 9.55 15.48 -19.01
C GLU A 312 9.12 15.09 -17.60
N PHE A 313 10.06 14.58 -16.81
CA PHE A 313 9.84 14.15 -15.43
C PHE A 313 10.54 15.11 -14.49
N GLU A 314 9.89 15.44 -13.39
CA GLU A 314 10.38 16.40 -12.40
C GLU A 314 10.19 15.83 -10.99
N LEU A 315 11.15 16.11 -10.11
CA LEU A 315 11.11 15.76 -8.69
C LEU A 315 10.89 17.03 -7.87
N ASP A 316 9.99 16.96 -6.88
CA ASP A 316 9.78 18.07 -5.93
C ASP A 316 10.81 18.11 -4.80
N ASN A 317 11.69 17.11 -4.71
CA ASN A 317 12.66 16.96 -3.65
C ASN A 317 14.08 17.33 -4.15
N GLY A 318 14.69 18.33 -3.51
CA GLY A 318 16.01 18.83 -3.89
C GLY A 318 17.16 17.83 -3.67
N GLY A 319 17.01 16.84 -2.80
CA GLY A 319 18.06 15.86 -2.45
C GLY A 319 18.22 14.71 -3.45
N TRP A 320 17.37 14.65 -4.48
CA TRP A 320 17.28 13.54 -5.42
C TRP A 320 17.27 14.04 -6.87
N GLU A 321 17.74 13.20 -7.78
CA GLU A 321 17.70 13.45 -9.23
C GLU A 321 17.29 12.22 -10.02
N ILE A 322 16.80 12.47 -11.24
CA ILE A 322 16.47 11.43 -12.21
C ILE A 322 17.68 11.22 -13.12
N GLN A 323 18.33 10.07 -12.99
CA GLN A 323 19.52 9.73 -13.78
C GLN A 323 19.14 9.10 -15.14
N GLU A 324 18.08 8.31 -15.17
CA GLU A 324 17.55 7.67 -16.37
C GLU A 324 16.02 7.66 -16.32
N CYS A 325 15.40 7.72 -17.49
CA CYS A 325 13.96 7.56 -17.62
C CYS A 325 13.63 6.62 -18.78
N GLY A 326 12.46 6.02 -18.72
CA GLY A 326 11.94 5.21 -19.81
C GLY A 326 10.43 5.09 -19.79
N VAL A 327 9.86 4.86 -20.96
CA VAL A 327 8.43 4.67 -21.15
C VAL A 327 8.14 3.49 -22.07
N ARG A 328 6.98 2.88 -21.83
CA ARG A 328 6.40 1.82 -22.63
C ARG A 328 4.94 2.17 -22.91
N PRO A 329 4.57 2.48 -24.15
CA PRO A 329 3.17 2.48 -24.56
C PRO A 329 2.59 1.09 -24.31
N LEU A 330 1.49 1.01 -23.57
CA LEU A 330 0.74 -0.22 -23.40
C LEU A 330 -0.24 -0.31 -24.56
N GLU A 331 -0.27 -1.45 -25.25
CA GLU A 331 -1.29 -1.71 -26.27
C GLU A 331 -2.66 -1.53 -25.61
N THR A 332 -3.44 -0.55 -26.09
CA THR A 332 -4.85 -0.48 -25.78
C THR A 332 -5.42 -1.79 -26.32
N LEU A 333 -5.90 -2.66 -25.42
CA LEU A 333 -6.79 -3.74 -25.84
C LEU A 333 -7.94 -3.05 -26.55
N ALA A 334 -7.89 -3.05 -27.89
CA ALA A 334 -9.08 -2.91 -28.69
C ALA A 334 -10.10 -3.83 -28.01
N HIS A 335 -11.29 -3.33 -27.75
CA HIS A 335 -12.40 -4.18 -27.33
C HIS A 335 -12.59 -5.20 -28.47
N TYR A 336 -11.85 -6.30 -28.43
CA TYR A 336 -12.12 -7.46 -29.24
C TYR A 336 -13.47 -7.92 -28.75
N ASN A 337 -14.49 -7.64 -29.56
CA ASN A 337 -15.82 -8.18 -29.41
C ASN A 337 -15.70 -9.65 -28.99
N ILE A 338 -16.01 -9.92 -27.73
CA ILE A 338 -16.07 -11.28 -27.18
C ILE A 338 -17.16 -12.10 -27.95
N ASP A 339 -18.02 -11.43 -28.71
CA ASP A 339 -18.98 -12.05 -29.63
C ASP A 339 -18.36 -12.68 -30.89
N SER A 340 -17.11 -12.34 -31.27
CA SER A 340 -16.47 -12.90 -32.47
C SER A 340 -15.69 -14.19 -32.21
N MET A 341 -15.35 -14.53 -30.95
CA MET A 341 -14.66 -15.79 -30.61
C MET A 341 -15.62 -16.93 -30.22
N LEU A 342 -16.88 -16.64 -29.90
CA LEU A 342 -17.89 -17.67 -29.62
C LEU A 342 -18.56 -18.24 -30.89
N CYS A 343 -18.34 -17.63 -32.06
CA CYS A 343 -18.88 -18.11 -33.35
C CYS A 343 -17.94 -19.05 -34.13
N HIS A 344 -16.76 -19.42 -33.60
CA HIS A 344 -15.87 -20.40 -34.24
C HIS A 344 -15.71 -21.72 -33.47
N TYR A 345 -16.26 -21.84 -32.26
CA TYR A 345 -16.22 -23.09 -31.48
C TYR A 345 -17.47 -23.98 -31.59
N ASN A 346 -18.45 -23.61 -32.44
CA ASN A 346 -19.69 -24.40 -32.64
C ASN A 346 -19.93 -24.86 -34.09
N LYS A 347 -18.88 -24.96 -34.91
CA LYS A 347 -19.03 -25.44 -36.32
C LYS A 347 -18.50 -26.84 -36.61
N TYR A 348 -18.00 -27.56 -35.60
CA TYR A 348 -17.66 -28.98 -35.72
C TYR A 348 -18.25 -29.77 -34.56
N GLY A 349 -19.56 -30.00 -34.64
CA GLY A 349 -20.18 -31.11 -33.93
C GLY A 349 -19.81 -32.41 -34.64
N TYR A 350 -19.44 -33.43 -33.87
CA TYR A 350 -19.64 -34.82 -34.23
C TYR A 350 -20.11 -35.58 -32.98
N CYS A 351 -21.31 -36.14 -33.16
CA CYS A 351 -22.03 -37.23 -32.47
C CYS A 351 -21.67 -37.62 -31.04
#